data_AF-A0A6C0LHV6-F1
#
_entry.id   AF-A0A6C0LHV6-F1
#
_cell.length_a   1.000
_cell.length_b   1.000
_cell.length_c   1.000
_cell.angle_alpha   90.00
_cell.angle_beta   90.00
_cell.angle_gamma   90.00
#
_symmetry.space_group_name_H-M   'P 1'
#
loop_
_entity.id
_entity.type
_entity.pdbx_description
1 polymer ?
#
loop_
_entity_poly.entity_id
_entity_poly.type
_entity_poly.pdbx_seq_one_letter_code
_entity_poly.pdbx_strand_id
1 'polypeptide(L)' 'MDFQKGEKVGYLTQDCNDYTLATIIDIHYDDKTPYYTVRTRDNFEINTVEKRLFKLDTIKM' A
#
# COMPACT_ATOMS: atom_id res chain seq x y z
N MET A 1 1.80 -10.77 -4.73
CA MET A 1 2.91 -10.02 -5.36
C MET A 1 3.62 -9.35 -4.22
N ASP A 2 4.87 -9.69 -3.92
CA ASP A 2 5.47 -9.14 -2.71
C ASP A 2 5.86 -7.67 -2.91
N PHE A 3 5.37 -6.85 -1.99
CA PHE A 3 5.77 -5.45 -1.91
C PHE A 3 7.03 -5.29 -1.05
N GLN A 4 7.79 -4.22 -1.29
CA GLN A 4 9.04 -3.94 -0.59
C GLN A 4 8.98 -2.63 0.21
N LYS A 5 9.71 -2.58 1.32
CA LYS A 5 9.92 -1.34 2.06
C LYS A 5 10.63 -0.31 1.18
N GLY A 6 10.08 0.91 1.14
CA GLY A 6 10.49 1.99 0.25
C GLY A 6 9.82 1.98 -1.13
N GLU A 7 9.04 0.94 -1.46
CA GLU A 7 8.32 0.87 -2.74
C GLU A 7 7.17 1.89 -2.78
N LYS A 8 7.05 2.59 -3.90
CA LYS A 8 5.91 3.46 -4.20
C LYS A 8 4.77 2.63 -4.76
N VAL A 9 3.60 2.74 -4.14
CA VAL A 9 2.41 1.94 -4.44
C VAL A 9 1.18 2.82 -4.55
N GLY A 10 0.15 2.33 -5.21
CA GLY A 10 -1.19 2.89 -5.07
C GLY A 10 -1.91 2.25 -3.89
N TYR A 11 -2.54 3.06 -3.05
CA TYR A 11 -3.37 2.64 -1.93
C TYR A 11 -4.84 2.97 -2.23
N LEU A 12 -5.68 1.94 -2.31
CA LEU A 12 -7.13 2.07 -2.47
C LEU A 12 -7.75 2.59 -1.18
N THR A 13 -8.47 3.72 -1.27
CA THR A 13 -9.20 4.29 -0.14
C THR A 13 -10.40 3.40 0.23
N GLN A 14 -11.02 3.64 1.40
CA GLN A 14 -12.15 2.82 1.86
C GLN A 14 -13.32 2.78 0.87
N ASP A 15 -13.49 3.82 0.06
CA ASP A 15 -14.55 3.92 -0.93
C ASP A 15 -14.26 3.11 -2.21
N CYS A 16 -13.09 2.47 -2.32
CA CYS A 16 -12.64 1.58 -3.41
C CYS A 16 -12.72 2.16 -4.84
N ASN A 17 -13.21 3.39 -5.01
CA ASN A 17 -13.37 4.10 -6.27
C ASN A 17 -12.24 5.11 -6.53
N ASP A 18 -11.37 5.31 -5.54
CA ASP A 18 -10.25 6.22 -5.63
C ASP A 18 -8.99 5.60 -5.00
N TYR A 19 -7.83 6.07 -5.45
CA TYR A 19 -6.56 5.65 -4.90
C TYR A 19 -5.67 6.87 -4.64
N THR A 20 -4.86 6.75 -3.60
CA THR A 20 -3.80 7.71 -3.33
C THR A 20 -2.43 7.07 -3.48
N LEU A 21 -1.43 7.87 -3.81
CA LEU A 21 -0.06 7.42 -3.90
C LEU A 21 0.55 7.34 -2.50
N ALA A 22 1.12 6.19 -2.18
CA ALA A 22 1.75 5.93 -0.91
C ALA A 22 3.11 5.25 -1.08
N THR A 23 3.89 5.22 0.00
CA THR A 23 5.17 4.52 0.06
C THR A 23 5.11 3.53 1.20
N ILE A 24 5.55 2.29 0.99
CA ILE A 24 5.60 1.30 2.06
C ILE A 24 6.74 1.67 3.00
N ILE A 25 6.41 1.92 4.26
CA ILE A 25 7.39 2.25 5.28
C ILE A 25 7.67 1.06 6.20
N ASP A 26 6.75 0.09 6.27
CA ASP A 26 6.98 -1.14 7.02
C ASP A 26 6.13 -2.31 6.54
N ILE A 27 6.60 -3.52 6.83
CA ILE A 27 5.93 -4.77 6.47
C ILE A 27 5.92 -5.65 7.72
N HIS A 28 4.72 -6.04 8.14
CA HIS A 28 4.49 -6.83 9.33
C HIS A 28 4.07 -8.24 8.92
N TYR A 29 4.84 -9.23 9.38
CA TYR A 29 4.58 -10.64 9.13
C TYR A 29 3.99 -11.25 10.40
N ASP A 30 2.72 -10.97 10.66
CA ASP A 30 1.96 -11.62 11.73
C ASP A 30 1.52 -13.03 11.29
N ASP A 31 1.32 -13.94 12.25
CA ASP A 31 1.15 -15.40 12.03
C ASP A 31 -0.08 -15.77 11.17
N LYS A 32 -1.00 -14.81 10.93
CA LYS A 32 -2.25 -15.04 10.19
C LYS A 32 -2.31 -14.34 8.84
N THR A 33 -1.91 -13.08 8.75
CA THR A 33 -1.99 -12.30 7.51
C THR A 33 -1.00 -11.14 7.56
N PRO A 34 -0.11 -11.00 6.57
CA PRO A 34 0.79 -9.87 6.53
C PRO A 34 0.03 -8.57 6.31
N TYR A 35 0.45 -7.52 7.00
CA TYR A 35 -0.07 -6.17 6.81
C TYR A 35 1.08 -5.19 6.60
N TYR A 36 0.77 -4.05 5.99
CA TYR A 36 1.73 -3.07 5.51
C TYR A 36 1.43 -1.73 6.16
N THR A 37 2.47 -1.02 6.57
CA THR A 37 2.34 0.38 6.93
C THR A 37 2.76 1.21 5.72
N VAL A 38 1.84 2.04 5.22
CA VAL A 38 2.09 2.94 4.09
C VAL A 38 2.01 4.39 4.55
N ARG A 39 2.87 5.23 3.99
CA ARG A 39 2.83 6.68 4.17
C ARG A 39 2.33 7.36 2.90
N THR A 40 1.25 8.12 3.00
CA THR A 40 0.70 8.91 1.88
C THR A 40 1.56 10.15 1.62
N ARG A 41 1.33 10.83 0.50
CA ARG A 41 2.02 12.10 0.17
C ARG A 41 1.82 13.19 1.22
N ASP A 42 0.69 13.17 1.90
CA ASP A 42 0.35 14.13 2.95
C ASP A 42 0.98 13.75 4.32
N ASN A 43 1.95 12.83 4.33
CA ASN A 43 2.61 12.29 5.51
C ASN A 43 1.71 11.54 6.50
N PHE A 44 0.51 11.10 6.08
CA PHE A 44 -0.32 10.22 6.90
C PHE A 44 0.16 8.77 6.81
N GLU A 45 0.25 8.11 7.96
CA GLU A 45 0.60 6.69 8.05
C GLU A 45 -0.64 5.86 8.26
N ILE A 46 -0.79 4.81 7.45
CA ILE A 46 -1.98 3.97 7.41
C ILE A 46 -1.52 2.52 7.42
N ASN A 47 -2.11 1.72 8.30
CA ASN A 47 -1.97 0.26 8.26
C ASN A 47 -3.00 -0.32 7.30
N THR A 48 -2.55 -1.17 6.39
CA THR A 48 -3.37 -1.73 5.32
C THR A 48 -2.93 -3.14 4.95
N VAL A 49 -3.67 -3.79 4.08
CA VAL A 49 -3.47 -5.18 3.64
C VAL A 49 -3.14 -5.23 2.15
N GLU A 50 -2.50 -6.31 1.70
CA GLU A 50 -2.04 -6.48 0.31
C GLU A 50 -3.15 -6.16 -0.72
N LYS A 51 -4.39 -6.62 -0.49
CA LYS A 51 -5.53 -6.40 -1.40
C LYS A 51 -5.90 -4.94 -1.66
N ARG A 52 -5.41 -4.01 -0.84
CA ARG A 52 -5.63 -2.55 -1.00
C ARG A 52 -4.46 -1.85 -1.66
N LEU A 53 -3.41 -2.58 -1.97
CA LEU A 53 -2.20 -2.08 -2.59
C LEU A 53 -2.08 -2.63 -4.00
N PHE A 54 -1.55 -1.81 -4.91
CA PHE A 54 -1.20 -2.25 -6.24
C PHE A 54 0.09 -1.57 -6.70
N LYS A 55 0.88 -2.28 -7.53
CA LYS A 55 2.10 -1.73 -8.10
C LYS A 55 1.75 -0.72 -9.18
N LEU A 56 2.44 0.40 -9.20
CA LEU A 56 2.19 1.46 -10.18
C LEU A 56 2.49 1.02 -11.62
N ASP A 57 3.44 0.10 -11.80
CA ASP A 57 3.78 -0.48 -13.11
C ASP A 57 2.67 -1.34 -13.73
N THR A 58 1.69 -1.75 -12.91
CA THR A 58 0.50 -2.48 -13.36
C THR A 58 -0.51 -1.56 -14.05
N ILE A 59 -0.43 -0.24 -13.81
CA ILE A 59 -1.20 0.75 -14.54
C ILE A 59 -0.45 1.02 -15.86
N LYS A 60 -0.58 0.10 -16.81
CA LYS A 60 -0.31 0.44 -18.21
C LYS A 60 -1.50 1.24 -18.71
N MET A 61 -1.28 2.54 -18.95
CA MET A 61 -2.10 3.32 -19.87
C MET A 61 -2.03 2.71 -21.27
#